data_AF-A0A965E2V9-F1
#
_entry.id   AF-A0A965E2V9-F1
#
_cell.length_a   1.000
_cell.length_b   1.000
_cell.length_c   1.000
_cell.angle_alpha   90.00
_cell.angle_beta   90.00
_cell.angle_gamma   90.00
#
_symmetry.space_group_name_H-M   'P 1'
#
loop_
_entity.id
_entity.type
_entity.pdbx_description
1 polymer ?
#
loop_
_entity_poly.entity_id
_entity_poly.type
_entity_poly.pdbx_seq_one_letter_code
_entity_poly.pdbx_strand_id
1 'polypeptide(L)' 'MHADGGTWVLRYATVSTEDANGGSVIISSDRRMSDYRDGDTVRITGQILDKRGSARLGAPLFQMAKITLVERPAR' A
#
# COMPACT_ATOMS: atom_id res chain seq x y z
N MET A 1 3.04 -5.81 1.65
CA MET A 1 3.89 -6.31 2.76
C MET A 1 3.30 -5.78 4.05
N HIS A 2 3.00 -6.66 5.01
CA HIS A 2 2.63 -6.26 6.37
C HIS A 2 3.85 -5.65 7.06
N ALA A 3 3.76 -4.38 7.48
CA ALA A 3 4.72 -3.80 8.42
C ALA A 3 4.12 -3.87 9.83
N ASP A 4 4.98 -4.17 10.82
CA ASP A 4 4.68 -4.35 12.24
C ASP A 4 3.44 -3.58 12.72
N GLY A 5 2.42 -4.33 13.18
CA GLY A 5 1.23 -3.75 13.81
C GLY A 5 -0.02 -3.61 12.90
N GLY A 6 -0.08 -4.30 11.77
CA GLY A 6 -1.28 -4.35 10.91
C GLY A 6 -1.36 -3.21 9.88
N THR A 7 -0.22 -2.57 9.61
CA THR A 7 -0.11 -1.51 8.61
C THR A 7 0.31 -2.11 7.27
N TRP A 8 -0.42 -1.77 6.21
CA TRP A 8 -0.12 -2.28 4.87
C TRP A 8 0.76 -1.29 4.11
N VAL A 9 1.88 -1.79 3.61
CA VAL A 9 2.75 -1.03 2.70
C VAL A 9 2.53 -1.54 1.28
N LEU A 10 2.09 -0.65 0.41
CA LEU A 10 1.95 -0.88 -1.03
C LEU A 10 3.20 -0.35 -1.74
N ARG A 11 3.94 -1.24 -2.39
CA ARG A 11 5.01 -0.87 -3.32
C ARG A 11 4.48 -0.94 -4.74
N TYR A 12 4.54 0.18 -5.44
CA TYR A 12 4.13 0.27 -6.85
C TYR A 12 5.31 0.55 -7.78
N ALA A 13 6.48 0.88 -7.22
CA ALA A 13 7.70 1.04 -7.97
C ALA A 13 8.81 0.13 -7.40
N THR A 14 9.78 -0.20 -8.25
CA THR A 14 11.00 -0.90 -7.81
C THR A 14 11.82 0.01 -6.90
N VAL A 15 12.68 -0.57 -6.07
CA VAL A 15 13.58 0.19 -5.15
C VAL A 15 14.43 1.22 -5.89
N SER A 16 14.74 0.95 -7.16
CA SER A 16 15.52 1.81 -8.06
C SER A 16 14.71 2.95 -8.69
N THR A 17 13.39 2.98 -8.52
CA THR A 17 12.53 4.01 -9.11
C THR A 17 12.22 5.05 -8.05
N GLU A 18 12.99 6.15 -8.05
CA GLU A 18 12.78 7.30 -7.16
C GLU A 18 11.71 8.21 -7.75
N ASP A 19 10.49 8.07 -7.24
CA ASP A 19 9.51 9.15 -7.33
C ASP A 19 9.49 9.96 -6.02
N ALA A 20 8.71 11.03 -6.00
CA ALA A 20 8.60 11.91 -4.83
C ALA A 20 8.06 11.20 -3.55
N ASN A 21 7.61 9.94 -3.66
CA ASN A 21 7.07 9.14 -2.57
C ASN A 21 7.95 7.90 -2.25
N GLY A 22 9.13 7.77 -2.88
CA GLY A 22 10.01 6.62 -2.67
C GLY A 22 9.44 5.29 -3.18
N GLY A 23 8.51 5.34 -4.16
CA GLY A 23 7.95 4.16 -4.81
C GLY A 23 6.97 3.35 -3.94
N SER A 24 6.49 3.92 -2.84
CA SER A 24 5.58 3.23 -1.91
C SER A 24 4.60 4.16 -1.22
N VAL A 25 3.49 3.59 -0.73
CA VAL A 25 2.55 4.27 0.15
C VAL A 25 2.13 3.36 1.29
N ILE A 26 1.77 3.98 2.41
CA ILE A 26 1.16 3.31 3.56
C ILE A 26 -0.34 3.42 3.42
N ILE A 27 -1.03 2.29 3.35
CA ILE A 27 -2.50 2.30 3.32
C ILE A 27 -2.99 2.45 4.75
N SER A 28 -3.83 3.47 4.99
CA SER A 28 -4.54 3.63 6.27
C SER A 28 -5.32 2.35 6.57
N SER A 29 -5.32 1.90 7.83
CA SER A 29 -5.99 0.67 8.24
C SER A 29 -7.45 0.60 7.72
N ASP A 30 -7.73 -0.43 6.93
CA ASP A 30 -9.06 -0.65 6.33
C ASP A 30 -9.42 -2.14 6.42
N ARG A 31 -10.63 -2.43 6.90
CA ARG A 31 -11.10 -3.81 7.08
C ARG A 31 -11.15 -4.59 5.77
N ARG A 32 -11.35 -3.92 4.62
CA ARG A 32 -11.37 -4.57 3.31
C ARG A 32 -10.04 -5.22 2.94
N MET A 33 -8.93 -4.85 3.61
CA MET A 33 -7.63 -5.47 3.35
C MET A 33 -7.49 -6.86 3.96
N SER A 34 -8.35 -7.28 4.91
CA SER A 34 -8.29 -8.64 5.47
C SER A 34 -8.64 -9.73 4.45
N ASP A 35 -9.25 -9.37 3.32
CA ASP A 35 -9.66 -10.30 2.27
C ASP A 35 -8.54 -10.58 1.25
N TYR A 36 -7.42 -9.88 1.38
CA TYR A 36 -6.25 -9.97 0.52
C TYR A 36 -5.08 -10.62 1.26
N ARG A 37 -4.22 -11.29 0.49
CA ARG A 37 -3.05 -12.00 1.03
C ARG A 37 -1.79 -11.61 0.27
N ASP A 38 -0.65 -11.89 0.88
CA ASP A 38 0.64 -11.72 0.23
C ASP A 38 0.67 -12.48 -1.11
N GLY A 39 1.16 -11.80 -2.15
CA GLY A 39 1.18 -12.29 -3.52
C GLY A 39 -0.02 -11.89 -4.37
N ASP A 40 -1.15 -11.44 -3.79
CA ASP A 40 -2.26 -10.91 -4.58
C ASP A 40 -1.84 -9.60 -5.28
N THR A 41 -2.06 -9.52 -6.59
CA THR A 41 -1.94 -8.27 -7.35
C THR A 41 -3.26 -7.53 -7.26
N VAL A 42 -3.23 -6.31 -6.74
CA VAL A 42 -4.43 -5.48 -6.54
C VAL A 42 -4.28 -4.12 -7.20
N ARG A 43 -5.41 -3.56 -7.63
CA ARG A 43 -5.53 -2.16 -8.04
C ARG A 43 -6.26 -1.39 -6.94
N ILE A 44 -5.64 -0.32 -6.48
CA ILE A 44 -6.16 0.54 -5.41
C ILE A 44 -6.39 1.94 -5.97
N THR A 45 -7.48 2.58 -5.58
CA THR A 45 -7.80 3.96 -5.92
C THR A 45 -8.14 4.72 -4.64
N GLY A 46 -7.68 5.95 -4.55
CA GLY A 46 -7.74 6.74 -3.32
C GLY A 46 -6.90 8.00 -3.43
N GLN A 47 -6.55 8.57 -2.28
CA GLN A 47 -5.84 9.84 -2.20
C GLN A 47 -4.75 9.82 -1.14
N ILE A 48 -3.68 10.57 -1.36
CA ILE A 48 -2.64 10.81 -0.35
C ILE A 48 -3.20 11.82 0.66
N LEU A 49 -3.26 11.42 1.93
CA LEU A 49 -3.66 12.28 3.04
C LEU A 49 -2.49 13.09 3.60
N ASP A 50 -1.33 12.44 3.70
CA ASP A 50 -0.12 13.08 4.23
C ASP A 50 1.10 12.64 3.44
N LYS A 51 1.74 13.61 2.77
CA LYS A 51 2.96 13.42 1.98
C LYS A 51 4.22 13.27 2.82
N ARG A 52 4.22 13.75 4.07
CA ARG A 52 5.37 13.57 4.99
C ARG A 52 5.46 12.12 5.47
N GLY A 53 4.36 11.38 5.33
CA GLY A 53 4.28 9.98 5.71
C GLY A 53 4.31 9.78 7.22
N SER A 54 4.10 8.54 7.65
CA SER A 54 4.37 8.25 9.06
C SER A 54 5.88 8.41 9.30
N ALA A 55 6.25 9.20 10.31
CA ALA A 55 7.66 9.43 10.65
C ALA A 55 8.44 8.13 10.95
N ARG A 56 7.74 7.01 11.17
CA ARG A 56 8.31 5.68 11.46
C ARG A 56 8.58 4.84 10.20
N LEU A 57 7.80 5.00 9.14
CA LEU A 57 7.84 4.12 7.96
C LEU A 57 8.29 4.84 6.68
N GLY A 58 8.39 6.18 6.70
CA GLY A 58 9.04 6.95 5.64
C GLY A 58 8.30 6.99 4.30
N ALA A 59 7.01 6.67 4.26
CA ALA A 59 6.19 6.67 3.06
C ALA A 59 4.85 7.41 3.29
N PRO A 60 4.28 8.08 2.26
CA PRO A 60 3.05 8.84 2.38
C PRO A 60 1.88 8.00 2.90
N LEU A 61 1.01 8.63 3.70
CA LEU A 61 -0.24 8.01 4.14
C LEU A 61 -1.28 8.14 3.02
N PHE A 62 -1.83 7.01 2.61
CA PHE A 62 -2.81 6.89 1.53
C PHE A 62 -4.14 6.36 2.08
N GLN A 63 -5.20 7.12 1.83
CA GLN A 63 -6.57 6.70 2.14
C GLN A 63 -7.17 6.01 0.93
N MET A 64 -7.52 4.73 1.13
CA MET A 64 -8.15 3.91 0.11
C MET A 64 -9.64 4.21 -0.02
N ALA A 65 -10.06 4.59 -1.23
CA ALA A 65 -11.49 4.66 -1.57
C ALA A 65 -12.00 3.31 -2.10
N LYS A 66 -11.21 2.64 -2.95
CA LYS A 66 -11.57 1.38 -3.61
C LYS A 66 -10.36 0.47 -3.77
N ILE A 67 -10.59 -0.84 -3.68
CA ILE A 67 -9.63 -1.90 -4.00
C ILE A 67 -10.30 -2.95 -4.87
N THR A 68 -9.56 -3.48 -5.84
CA THR A 68 -10.00 -4.55 -6.74
C THR A 68 -8.87 -5.55 -6.93
N LEU A 69 -9.18 -6.84 -6.79
CA LEU A 69 -8.25 -7.91 -7.13
C LEU A 69 -8.01 -7.92 -8.64
N VAL A 70 -6.75 -7.90 -9.05
CA VAL A 70 -6.34 -8.02 -10.46
C VAL A 70 -5.93 -9.45 -10.74
N GLU A 71 -5.09 -10.00 -9.88
CA GLU A 71 -4.57 -11.36 -10.02
C GLU A 71 -4.35 -11.97 -8.65
N ARG A 72 -4.58 -13.28 -8.56
CA ARG A 72 -4.24 -14.08 -7.40
C ARG A 72 -3.40 -15.24 -7.89
N PRO A 73 -2.14 -15.36 -7.47
CA PRO A 73 -1.29 -16.44 -7.92
C PRO A 73 -1.90 -17.79 -7.53
N ALA A 74 -1.87 -18.73 -8.48
CA ALA A 74 -2.21 -20.11 -8.20
C ALA A 74 -1.20 -20.65 -7.19
N ARG A 75 -1.71 -21.37 -6.19
CA ARG A 75 -0.95 -21.82 -5.03
C ARG A 75 0.05 -22.91 -5.40
#